data_AF-A0A368FTX1-F1
#
_entry.id   AF-A0A368FTX1-F1
#
_cell.length_a   1.000
_cell.length_b   1.000
_cell.length_c   1.000
_cell.angle_alpha   90.00
_cell.angle_beta   90.00
_cell.angle_gamma   90.00
#
_symmetry.space_group_name_H-M   'P 1'
#
loop_
_entity.id
_entity.type
_entity.pdbx_description
1 polymer ?
#
loop_
_entity_poly.entity_id
_entity_poly.type
_entity_poly.pdbx_seq_one_letter_code
_entity_poly.pdbx_strand_id
1 'polypeptide(L)'
;MTHHSRRGSTSLMIAEFFTLNSTLFTIAYVIYCIDWLNGVEECGKGGIFIAYITAAAAAFNGAFTISALMGILMYRCDNRDDMLRNVLIGSCTVALLSSFLCVTSTFLVLVLLDFECMDEQATKNEIIYIWVISLASLVTNIVFVLSTIFLTGSSQSQDIGCPHNPGGIFFYVKPPPPYSES
;
A
#
# COMPACT_ATOMS: atom_id res chain seq x y z
N MET A 1 -19.01 -8.18 25.15
CA MET A 1 -18.95 -6.92 24.38
C MET A 1 -17.56 -6.29 24.26
N THR A 2 -16.54 -6.73 25.01
CA THR A 2 -15.20 -6.10 25.02
C THR A 2 -14.26 -6.50 23.86
N HIS A 3 -14.51 -7.63 23.19
CA HIS A 3 -13.62 -8.13 22.13
C HIS A 3 -13.75 -7.40 20.77
N HIS A 4 -14.94 -6.93 20.40
CA HIS A 4 -15.14 -6.18 19.14
C HIS A 4 -14.49 -4.80 19.20
N SER A 5 -14.70 -4.06 20.29
CA SER A 5 -14.11 -2.71 20.47
C SER A 5 -12.58 -2.72 20.46
N ARG A 6 -11.94 -3.74 21.05
CA ARG A 6 -10.47 -3.87 21.08
C ARG A 6 -9.88 -4.26 19.72
N ARG A 7 -10.62 -5.02 18.89
CA ARG A 7 -10.20 -5.44 17.55
C ARG A 7 -10.26 -4.30 16.54
N GLY A 8 -11.37 -3.55 16.50
CA GLY A 8 -11.48 -2.35 15.67
C GLY A 8 -10.37 -1.34 15.96
N SER A 9 -10.04 -1.15 17.25
CA SER A 9 -8.91 -0.31 17.67
C SER A 9 -7.55 -0.79 17.16
N THR A 10 -7.34 -2.10 17.00
CA THR A 10 -6.05 -2.66 16.54
C THR A 10 -5.90 -2.53 15.03
N SER A 11 -6.94 -2.87 14.25
CA SER A 11 -6.95 -2.69 12.79
C SER A 11 -6.77 -1.23 12.40
N LEU A 12 -7.41 -0.32 13.13
CA LEU A 12 -7.24 1.13 12.93
C LEU A 12 -5.80 1.57 13.17
N MET A 13 -5.18 1.13 14.27
CA MET A 13 -3.80 1.46 14.58
C MET A 13 -2.83 0.98 13.48
N ILE A 14 -3.01 -0.27 13.00
CA ILE A 14 -2.19 -0.81 11.91
C ILE A 14 -2.40 0.01 10.63
N ALA A 15 -3.64 0.40 10.31
CA ALA A 15 -3.94 1.22 9.15
C ALA A 15 -3.30 2.61 9.23
N GLU A 16 -3.31 3.26 10.41
CA GLU A 16 -2.65 4.55 10.64
C GLU A 16 -1.13 4.45 10.43
N PHE A 17 -0.47 3.45 11.00
CA PHE A 17 0.96 3.23 10.80
C PHE A 17 1.31 2.88 9.35
N PHE A 18 0.49 2.05 8.70
CA PHE A 18 0.67 1.71 7.29
C PHE A 18 0.53 2.95 6.38
N THR A 19 -0.41 3.84 6.70
CA THR A 19 -0.60 5.11 5.99
C THR A 19 0.62 6.01 6.13
N LEU A 20 1.15 6.17 7.35
CA LEU A 20 2.36 6.95 7.60
C LEU A 20 3.56 6.37 6.86
N ASN A 21 3.77 5.05 6.94
CA ASN A 21 4.85 4.35 6.24
C ASN A 21 4.78 4.56 4.72
N SER A 22 3.60 4.33 4.14
CA SER A 22 3.37 4.50 2.70
C SER A 22 3.59 5.95 2.26
N THR A 23 3.20 6.93 3.08
CA THR A 23 3.43 8.35 2.78
C THR A 23 4.91 8.70 2.81
N LEU A 24 5.67 8.23 3.80
CA LEU A 24 7.11 8.47 3.89
C LEU A 24 7.85 7.88 2.70
N PHE A 25 7.53 6.63 2.32
CA PHE A 25 8.12 6.02 1.13
C PHE A 25 7.70 6.74 -0.16
N THR A 26 6.46 7.20 -0.27
CA THR A 26 6.01 8.01 -1.41
C THR A 26 6.89 9.24 -1.56
N ILE A 27 7.07 10.02 -0.49
CA ILE A 27 7.88 11.23 -0.52
C ILE A 27 9.33 10.90 -0.88
N ALA A 28 9.93 9.88 -0.26
CA ALA A 28 11.29 9.46 -0.56
C ALA A 28 11.46 9.11 -2.04
N TYR A 29 10.57 8.29 -2.60
CA TYR A 29 10.66 7.89 -4.01
C TYR A 29 10.37 9.05 -4.98
N VAL A 30 9.54 10.02 -4.61
CA VAL A 30 9.35 11.24 -5.42
C VAL A 30 10.63 12.07 -5.46
N ILE A 31 11.30 12.25 -4.32
CA ILE A 31 12.58 12.97 -4.26
C ILE A 31 13.60 12.29 -5.16
N TYR A 32 13.79 10.97 -5.00
CA TYR A 32 14.70 10.21 -5.87
C TYR A 32 14.30 10.28 -7.35
N CYS A 33 13.01 10.23 -7.67
CA CYS A 33 12.57 10.36 -9.05
C CYS A 33 12.96 11.71 -9.65
N ILE A 34 12.79 12.81 -8.90
CA ILE A 34 13.14 14.16 -9.36
C ILE A 34 14.65 14.28 -9.53
N ASP A 35 15.43 13.81 -8.56
CA ASP A 35 16.90 13.86 -8.61
C ASP A 35 17.43 13.09 -9.81
N TRP A 36 16.93 11.88 -10.06
CA TRP A 36 17.33 11.06 -11.20
C TRP A 36 16.82 11.58 -12.54
N LEU A 37 15.68 12.27 -12.57
CA LEU A 37 15.22 12.98 -13.77
C LEU A 37 16.14 14.15 -14.14
N ASN A 38 16.66 14.87 -13.14
CA ASN A 38 17.62 15.95 -13.36
C ASN A 38 18.99 15.40 -13.82
N GLY A 39 19.38 14.19 -13.39
CA GLY A 39 20.62 13.50 -13.79
C GLY A 39 20.52 12.68 -15.09
N VAL A 40 19.42 12.76 -15.84
CA VAL A 40 19.24 11.97 -17.08
C VAL A 40 20.28 12.32 -18.15
N GLU A 41 20.73 13.57 -18.22
CA GLU A 41 21.72 13.99 -19.21
C GLU A 41 23.07 13.29 -19.05
N GLU A 42 23.41 12.89 -17.82
CA GLU A 42 24.69 12.25 -17.48
C GLU A 42 24.63 10.72 -17.58
N CYS A 43 23.53 10.10 -17.13
CA CYS A 43 23.36 8.64 -17.14
C CYS A 43 22.62 8.09 -18.38
N GLY A 44 22.11 8.95 -19.27
CA GLY A 44 21.33 8.58 -20.44
C GLY A 44 20.18 7.61 -20.12
N LYS A 45 20.20 6.43 -20.76
CA LYS A 45 19.14 5.41 -20.60
C LYS A 45 19.06 4.84 -19.18
N GLY A 46 20.18 4.78 -18.47
CA GLY A 46 20.22 4.27 -17.09
C GLY A 46 19.48 5.19 -16.12
N GLY A 47 19.65 6.51 -16.28
CA GLY A 47 18.98 7.51 -15.46
C GLY A 47 17.46 7.48 -15.65
N ILE A 48 17.01 7.37 -16.91
CA ILE A 48 15.58 7.23 -17.23
C ILE A 48 15.00 5.96 -16.60
N PHE A 49 15.75 4.85 -16.61
CA PHE A 49 15.28 3.58 -16.05
C PHE A 49 15.12 3.64 -14.53
N ILE A 50 16.10 4.18 -13.81
CA ILE A 50 16.02 4.40 -12.36
C ILE A 50 14.87 5.36 -12.02
N ALA A 51 14.76 6.48 -12.73
CA ALA A 51 13.68 7.44 -12.56
C ALA A 51 12.31 6.76 -12.71
N TYR A 52 12.14 5.91 -13.73
CA TYR A 52 10.89 5.17 -13.93
C TYR A 52 10.56 4.20 -12.79
N ILE A 53 11.56 3.47 -12.28
CA ILE A 53 11.37 2.57 -11.12
C ILE A 53 10.93 3.37 -9.89
N THR A 54 11.61 4.48 -9.61
CA THR A 54 11.27 5.34 -8.46
C THR A 54 9.92 6.02 -8.62
N ALA A 55 9.54 6.45 -9.83
CA ALA A 55 8.23 7.00 -10.13
C ALA A 55 7.11 5.97 -9.90
N ALA A 56 7.30 4.74 -10.39
CA ALA A 56 6.36 3.66 -10.18
C ALA A 56 6.21 3.33 -8.69
N ALA A 57 7.33 3.23 -7.96
CA ALA A 57 7.32 3.00 -6.52
C ALA A 57 6.59 4.12 -5.76
N ALA A 58 6.81 5.38 -6.12
CA ALA A 58 6.08 6.52 -5.57
C ALA A 58 4.57 6.41 -5.85
N ALA A 59 4.19 6.12 -7.09
CA ALA A 59 2.77 6.01 -7.47
C ALA A 59 2.05 4.89 -6.71
N PHE A 60 2.67 3.72 -6.56
CA PHE A 60 2.10 2.61 -5.79
C PHE A 60 1.97 2.98 -4.31
N ASN A 61 3.02 3.52 -3.68
CA ASN A 61 2.96 3.93 -2.28
C ASN A 61 1.90 5.03 -2.06
N GLY A 62 1.75 5.98 -2.98
CA GLY A 62 0.72 7.00 -2.92
C GLY A 62 -0.69 6.40 -3.03
N ALA A 63 -0.89 5.43 -3.93
CA ALA A 63 -2.16 4.72 -4.03
C ALA A 63 -2.50 3.93 -2.74
N PHE A 64 -1.50 3.32 -2.09
CA PHE A 64 -1.70 2.64 -0.81
C PHE A 64 -2.07 3.60 0.32
N THR A 65 -1.45 4.79 0.37
CA THR A 65 -1.84 5.86 1.30
C THR A 65 -3.31 6.24 1.13
N ILE A 66 -3.74 6.51 -0.11
CA ILE A 66 -5.13 6.88 -0.40
C ILE A 66 -6.08 5.73 -0.02
N SER A 67 -5.74 4.49 -0.38
CA SER A 67 -6.55 3.32 -0.05
C SER A 67 -6.72 3.14 1.47
N ALA A 68 -5.64 3.26 2.23
CA ALA A 68 -5.67 3.13 3.68
C ALA A 68 -6.46 4.27 4.35
N LEU A 69 -6.31 5.51 3.88
CA LEU A 69 -7.12 6.64 4.34
C LEU A 69 -8.62 6.42 4.09
N MET A 70 -8.99 5.92 2.91
CA MET A 70 -10.38 5.59 2.62
C MET A 70 -10.91 4.50 3.55
N GLY A 71 -10.10 3.48 3.85
CA GLY A 71 -10.44 2.45 4.85
C GLY A 71 -10.67 3.05 6.24
N ILE A 72 -9.79 3.94 6.70
CA ILE A 72 -9.91 4.62 7.99
C ILE A 72 -11.18 5.48 8.05
N LEU A 73 -11.48 6.23 6.98
CA LEU A 73 -12.69 7.04 6.91
C LEU A 73 -13.95 6.18 6.98
N MET A 74 -14.00 5.05 6.27
CA MET A 74 -15.13 4.13 6.33
C MET A 74 -15.32 3.52 7.72
N TYR A 75 -14.22 3.17 8.40
CA TYR A 75 -14.24 2.73 9.79
C TYR A 75 -14.83 3.80 10.72
N ARG A 76 -14.37 5.06 10.60
CA ARG A 76 -14.81 6.16 11.47
C ARG A 76 -16.25 6.59 11.22
N CYS A 77 -16.72 6.57 9.96
CA CYS A 77 -18.06 7.03 9.60
C CYS A 77 -19.14 5.96 9.79
N ASP A 78 -18.81 4.68 9.58
CA ASP A 78 -19.79 3.61 9.44
C ASP A 78 -19.46 2.36 10.28
N ASN A 79 -18.42 2.42 11.14
CA ASN A 79 -17.98 1.32 12.02
C ASN A 79 -17.76 -0.02 11.27
N ARG A 80 -17.34 0.06 10.01
CA ARG A 80 -17.13 -1.11 9.13
C ARG A 80 -15.75 -1.73 9.32
N ASP A 81 -15.53 -2.38 10.46
CA ASP A 81 -14.28 -3.05 10.83
C ASP A 81 -13.81 -4.09 9.80
N ASP A 82 -14.74 -4.90 9.28
CA ASP A 82 -14.43 -5.95 8.30
C ASP A 82 -13.95 -5.36 6.96
N MET A 83 -14.53 -4.22 6.57
CA MET A 83 -14.14 -3.53 5.34
C MET A 83 -12.75 -2.91 5.47
N LEU A 84 -12.46 -2.24 6.60
CA LEU A 84 -11.13 -1.73 6.91
C LEU A 84 -10.09 -2.86 6.86
N ARG A 85 -10.40 -4.01 7.46
CA ARG A 85 -9.50 -5.17 7.49
C ARG A 85 -9.24 -5.74 6.09
N ASN A 86 -10.28 -5.89 5.27
CA ASN A 86 -10.14 -6.38 3.91
C ASN A 86 -9.31 -5.42 3.04
N VAL A 87 -9.54 -4.11 3.17
CA VAL A 87 -8.73 -3.08 2.51
C VAL A 87 -7.28 -3.17 2.97
N LEU A 88 -7.04 -3.34 4.27
CA LEU A 88 -5.69 -3.41 4.82
C LEU A 88 -4.95 -4.68 4.34
N ILE A 89 -5.59 -5.85 4.34
CA ILE A 89 -5.00 -7.09 3.83
C ILE A 89 -4.67 -6.93 2.34
N GLY A 90 -5.61 -6.42 1.54
CA GLY A 90 -5.41 -6.20 0.11
C GLY A 90 -4.25 -5.23 -0.16
N SER A 91 -4.28 -4.06 0.47
CA SER A 91 -3.27 -3.01 0.30
C SER A 91 -1.90 -3.46 0.77
N CYS A 92 -1.78 -4.11 1.93
CA CYS A 92 -0.49 -4.62 2.42
C CYS A 92 0.07 -5.73 1.52
N THR A 93 -0.78 -6.60 0.94
CA THR A 93 -0.34 -7.66 0.03
C THR A 93 0.18 -7.11 -1.29
N VAL A 94 -0.54 -6.14 -1.88
CA VAL A 94 -0.10 -5.49 -3.13
C VAL A 94 1.13 -4.62 -2.86
N ALA A 95 1.22 -3.97 -1.70
CA ALA A 95 2.40 -3.22 -1.27
C ALA A 95 3.63 -4.13 -1.16
N LEU A 96 3.48 -5.32 -0.59
CA LEU A 96 4.56 -6.30 -0.52
C LEU A 96 5.07 -6.70 -1.91
N LEU A 97 4.17 -6.99 -2.85
CA LEU A 97 4.52 -7.32 -4.23
C LEU A 97 5.22 -6.14 -4.93
N SER A 98 4.70 -4.92 -4.75
CA SER A 98 5.30 -3.71 -5.33
C SER A 98 6.71 -3.46 -4.79
N SER A 99 6.91 -3.56 -3.48
CA SER A 99 8.25 -3.43 -2.87
C SER A 99 9.20 -4.52 -3.34
N PHE A 100 8.73 -5.77 -3.48
CA PHE A 100 9.55 -6.86 -4.02
C PHE A 100 10.01 -6.55 -5.43
N LEU A 101 9.11 -6.13 -6.32
CA LEU A 101 9.46 -5.74 -7.69
C LEU A 101 10.44 -4.57 -7.73
N CYS A 102 10.29 -3.59 -6.84
CA CYS A 102 11.20 -2.45 -6.73
C CYS A 102 12.62 -2.90 -6.30
N VAL A 103 12.72 -3.73 -5.26
CA VAL A 103 14.00 -4.31 -4.79
C VAL A 103 14.68 -5.14 -5.87
N THR A 104 13.93 -6.02 -6.55
CA THR A 104 14.51 -6.87 -7.61
C THR A 104 14.96 -6.04 -8.81
N SER A 105 14.21 -5.00 -9.18
CA SER A 105 14.55 -4.15 -10.32
C SER A 105 15.80 -3.32 -10.04
N THR A 106 15.90 -2.74 -8.84
CA THR A 106 17.09 -1.96 -8.42
C THR A 106 18.32 -2.86 -8.23
N PHE A 107 18.14 -4.07 -7.71
CA PHE A 107 19.22 -5.07 -7.64
C PHE A 107 19.71 -5.49 -9.03
N LEU A 108 18.79 -5.69 -9.97
CA LEU A 108 19.13 -6.03 -11.35
C LEU A 108 19.93 -4.91 -12.01
N VAL A 109 19.60 -3.64 -11.74
CA VAL A 109 20.42 -2.51 -12.20
C VAL A 109 21.82 -2.58 -11.62
N LEU A 110 21.95 -2.77 -10.30
CA LEU A 110 23.26 -2.81 -9.62
C LEU A 110 24.19 -3.94 -10.09
N VAL A 111 23.64 -5.07 -10.50
CA VAL A 111 24.42 -6.30 -10.77
C VAL A 111 24.54 -6.61 -12.26
N LEU A 112 23.50 -6.34 -13.05
CA LEU A 112 23.40 -6.82 -14.43
C LEU A 112 23.46 -5.71 -15.49
N LEU A 113 23.22 -4.45 -15.13
CA LEU A 113 23.23 -3.34 -16.07
C LEU A 113 24.48 -2.49 -15.86
N ASP A 114 25.40 -2.60 -16.80
CA ASP A 114 26.62 -1.79 -16.84
C ASP A 114 26.32 -0.49 -17.58
N PHE A 115 25.78 0.51 -16.86
CA PHE A 115 25.59 1.84 -17.43
C PHE A 115 26.89 2.64 -17.34
N GLU A 116 27.17 3.47 -18.34
CA GLU A 116 28.39 4.31 -18.40
C GLU A 116 28.60 5.16 -17.14
N CYS A 117 27.53 5.55 -16.45
CA CYS A 117 27.59 6.32 -15.21
C CYS A 117 27.80 5.47 -13.92
N MET A 118 27.77 4.14 -13.99
CA MET A 118 28.04 3.28 -12.82
C MET A 118 29.54 3.13 -12.52
N ASP A 119 30.41 3.58 -13.41
CA ASP A 119 31.85 3.70 -13.17
C ASP A 119 32.18 4.76 -12.11
N GLU A 120 31.31 5.76 -11.96
CA GLU A 120 31.40 6.72 -10.86
C GLU A 120 30.90 6.12 -9.55
N GLN A 121 31.80 6.05 -8.57
CA GLN A 121 31.50 5.54 -7.23
C GLN A 121 30.35 6.31 -6.55
N ALA A 122 30.18 7.60 -6.86
CA ALA A 122 29.11 8.43 -6.33
C ALA A 122 27.73 7.91 -6.79
N THR A 123 27.54 7.77 -8.10
CA THR A 123 26.32 7.24 -8.73
C THR A 123 25.98 5.83 -8.25
N LYS A 124 27.00 4.98 -8.13
CA LYS A 124 26.83 3.62 -7.59
C LYS A 124 26.32 3.64 -6.15
N ASN A 125 26.85 4.53 -5.31
CA ASN A 125 26.39 4.67 -3.93
C ASN A 125 24.92 5.14 -3.88
N GLU A 126 24.50 6.06 -4.74
CA GLU A 126 23.11 6.52 -4.81
C GLU A 126 22.13 5.40 -5.17
N ILE A 127 22.47 4.56 -6.15
CA ILE A 127 21.63 3.40 -6.50
C ILE A 127 21.59 2.38 -5.35
N ILE A 128 22.71 2.18 -4.64
CA ILE A 128 22.74 1.35 -3.42
C ILE A 128 21.79 1.93 -2.35
N TYR A 129 21.75 3.25 -2.16
CA TYR A 129 20.82 3.88 -1.23
C TYR A 129 19.36 3.63 -1.61
N ILE A 130 19.00 3.75 -2.89
CA ILE A 130 17.65 3.44 -3.36
C ILE A 130 17.32 1.97 -3.09
N TRP A 131 18.25 1.05 -3.37
CA TRP A 131 18.08 -0.37 -3.09
C TRP A 131 17.87 -0.65 -1.59
N VAL A 132 18.64 -0.02 -0.70
CA VAL A 132 18.47 -0.14 0.75
C VAL A 132 17.09 0.37 1.20
N ILE A 133 16.61 1.48 0.63
CA ILE A 133 15.28 2.03 0.93
C ILE A 133 14.18 1.08 0.43
N SER A 134 14.34 0.50 -0.76
CA SER A 134 13.44 -0.53 -1.27
C SER A 134 13.43 -1.77 -0.38
N LEU A 135 14.59 -2.18 0.14
CA LEU A 135 14.69 -3.31 1.06
C LEU A 135 13.99 -3.00 2.39
N ALA A 136 14.15 -1.78 2.93
CA ALA A 136 13.43 -1.34 4.12
C ALA A 136 11.92 -1.30 3.89
N SER A 137 11.47 -0.84 2.71
CA SER A 137 10.06 -0.89 2.29
C SER A 137 9.53 -2.32 2.26
N LEU A 138 10.31 -3.26 1.71
CA LEU A 138 9.94 -4.67 1.70
C LEU A 138 9.79 -5.24 3.12
N VAL A 139 10.78 -5.01 4.00
CA VAL A 139 10.76 -5.50 5.38
C VAL A 139 9.58 -4.93 6.16
N THR A 140 9.34 -3.62 6.06
CA THR A 140 8.19 -2.98 6.73
C THR A 140 6.86 -3.54 6.23
N ASN A 141 6.71 -3.75 4.91
CA ASN A 141 5.51 -4.34 4.33
C ASN A 141 5.30 -5.82 4.75
N ILE A 142 6.38 -6.60 4.90
CA ILE A 142 6.28 -7.95 5.51
C ILE A 142 5.73 -7.84 6.93
N VAL A 143 6.27 -6.94 7.75
CA VAL A 143 5.80 -6.73 9.13
C VAL A 143 4.32 -6.31 9.15
N PHE A 144 3.87 -5.44 8.24
CA PHE A 144 2.46 -5.06 8.14
C PHE A 144 1.56 -6.22 7.74
N VAL A 145 1.95 -7.05 6.77
CA VAL A 145 1.19 -8.24 6.37
C VAL A 145 1.09 -9.21 7.55
N LEU A 146 2.21 -9.52 8.21
CA LEU A 146 2.22 -10.42 9.38
C LEU A 146 1.39 -9.85 10.52
N SER A 147 1.54 -8.56 10.83
CA SER A 147 0.77 -7.89 11.88
C SER A 147 -0.72 -7.92 11.56
N THR A 148 -1.10 -7.68 10.31
CA THR A 148 -2.48 -7.74 9.87
C THR A 148 -3.01 -9.16 10.00
N ILE A 149 -2.31 -10.19 9.51
CA ILE A 149 -2.76 -11.58 9.58
C ILE A 149 -2.84 -12.08 11.04
N PHE A 150 -1.82 -11.88 11.86
CA PHE A 150 -1.78 -12.44 13.22
C PHE A 150 -2.65 -11.66 14.20
N LEU A 151 -2.69 -10.33 14.11
CA LEU A 151 -3.43 -9.49 15.06
C LEU A 151 -4.90 -9.32 14.66
N THR A 152 -5.25 -9.52 13.38
CA THR A 152 -6.64 -9.46 12.92
C THR A 152 -7.24 -10.82 12.52
N GLY A 153 -6.42 -11.86 12.30
CA GLY A 153 -6.84 -13.18 11.78
C GLY A 153 -7.37 -14.20 12.79
N SER A 154 -7.49 -13.88 14.07
CA SER A 154 -7.98 -14.80 15.12
C SER A 154 -9.49 -15.08 15.10
N SER A 155 -10.16 -15.03 13.96
CA SER A 155 -11.56 -15.44 13.81
C SER A 155 -11.94 -15.60 12.34
N GLN A 156 -11.46 -16.69 11.74
CA GLN A 156 -12.04 -17.26 10.53
C GLN A 156 -12.44 -18.73 10.72
N SER A 157 -12.58 -19.18 11.98
CA SER A 157 -13.19 -20.46 12.30
C SER A 157 -14.50 -20.17 13.04
N GLN A 158 -15.60 -20.65 12.46
CA GLN A 158 -17.02 -20.45 12.82
C GLN A 158 -17.69 -19.18 12.27
N ASP A 159 -18.01 -19.23 10.97
CA ASP A 159 -19.33 -18.78 10.49
C ASP A 159 -19.81 -19.76 9.41
N ILE A 160 -20.06 -21.00 9.85
CA ILE A 160 -20.97 -21.90 9.15
C ILE A 160 -22.35 -21.58 9.74
N GLY A 161 -23.14 -20.78 9.01
CA GLY A 161 -24.57 -20.67 9.27
C GLY A 161 -25.12 -19.26 9.50
N CYS A 162 -24.98 -18.34 8.54
CA CYS A 162 -25.97 -17.28 8.32
C CYS A 162 -26.15 -17.08 6.81
N PRO A 163 -27.40 -17.06 6.28
CA PRO A 163 -27.63 -17.00 4.85
C PRO A 163 -27.22 -15.64 4.30
N HIS A 164 -26.56 -15.70 3.14
CA HIS A 164 -26.26 -14.60 2.23
C HIS A 164 -27.37 -13.54 2.19
N ASN A 165 -27.04 -12.32 2.62
CA ASN A 165 -27.72 -11.11 2.17
C ASN A 165 -26.75 -10.39 1.22
N PRO A 166 -26.98 -10.36 -0.10
CA PRO A 166 -26.11 -9.65 -1.03
C PRO A 166 -26.47 -8.17 -0.94
N GLY A 167 -25.95 -7.49 0.08
CA GLY A 167 -26.03 -6.04 0.22
C GLY A 167 -25.07 -5.34 -0.74
N GLY A 168 -25.30 -5.54 -2.04
CA GLY A 168 -24.75 -4.65 -3.06
C GLY A 168 -25.27 -3.23 -2.83
N ILE A 169 -24.49 -2.26 -3.28
CA ILE A 169 -24.82 -0.84 -3.28
C ILE A 169 -26.07 -0.65 -4.17
N PHE A 170 -27.26 -0.80 -3.60
CA PHE A 170 -28.52 -0.43 -4.23
C PHE A 170 -29.22 0.56 -3.31
N PHE A 171 -29.42 1.77 -3.82
CA PHE A 171 -30.34 2.73 -3.23
C PHE A 171 -31.71 2.07 -3.12
N TYR A 172 -32.13 1.71 -1.90
CA TYR A 172 -33.52 1.37 -1.63
C TYR A 172 -34.36 2.65 -1.75
N VAL A 173 -34.78 2.96 -2.98
CA VAL A 173 -35.90 3.88 -3.21
C VAL A 173 -37.13 3.14 -2.71
N LYS A 174 -37.57 3.48 -1.50
CA LYS A 174 -38.82 2.99 -0.92
C LYS A 174 -39.96 3.40 -1.87
N PRO A 175 -40.78 2.47 -2.38
CA PRO A 175 -41.93 2.86 -3.20
C PRO A 175 -42.88 3.72 -2.33
N PRO A 176 -43.49 4.77 -2.92
CA PRO A 176 -44.44 5.60 -2.19
C PRO A 176 -45.63 4.74 -1.72
N PRO A 177 -46.22 5.05 -0.55
CA PRO A 177 -47.36 4.31 -0.05
C PRO A 177 -48.53 4.37 -1.05
N PRO A 178 -49.32 3.29 -1.20
CA PRO A 178 -50.48 3.32 -2.06
C PRO A 178 -51.48 4.35 -1.55
N TYR A 179 -52.07 5.11 -2.48
CA TYR A 179 -53.18 6.01 -2.18
C TYR A 179 -54.34 5.20 -1.58
N SER A 180 -54.87 5.67 -0.46
CA SER A 180 -56.13 5.18 0.09
C SER A 180 -57.26 5.64 -0.84
N GLU A 181 -57.90 4.71 -1.55
CA GLU A 181 -59.16 4.98 -2.23
C GLU A 181 -60.24 5.25 -1.17
N SER A 182 -60.89 6.42 -1.28
CA SER A 182 -62.07 6.84 -0.53
C SER A 182 -63.35 6.48 -1.27
#